data_AF-A0A1Q7ZG47-F1
#
_entry.id   AF-A0A1Q7ZG47-F1
#
_cell.length_a   1.000
_cell.length_b   1.000
_cell.length_c   1.000
_cell.angle_alpha   90.00
_cell.angle_beta   90.00
_cell.angle_gamma   90.00
#
_symmetry.space_group_name_H-M   'P 1'
#
loop_
_entity.id
_entity.type
_entity.pdbx_description
1 polymer ?
#
loop_
_entity_poly.entity_id
_entity_poly.type
_entity_poly.pdbx_seq_one_letter_code
_entity_poly.pdbx_strand_id
1 'polypeptide(L)'
;ALLTVLFLVVWTVVLEQVLGGRWRPRALLGLPPLALVWANVHGGFLVAFIVLACYTAGTLIAALPRGTASRPGAARARSLLTPLAATTLACVACTLVNPWGWRLPRHLLSFFARRGPALRATAEFAPAALDDRAGAALLVYLALVVAGIVGAARAAAPGRSVGSEPAPAAAPSMSTGTLLALGATTAMAFVSIRHVEVMVIFGTLVIASGFSRYLRSRLDAGTRAVLEAVGARDRRCGGGALMIVLATIFALAIGGGLPRAGFAPRQFPVGAVAALKESGRAPDGPVFTPDFWGGYLLLEWPQARVFVDGRWDMYGDAFFERYAGIYLGQPGWSKALREAGVTLVVLPREAPLARTMQASADWALWRSDETALVFRRLADVPPEQRRLEGTPTDARTPADYG
;
A
#
# COMPACT_ATOMS: atom_id res chain seq x y z
N ALA A 1 0.20 0.34 3.45
CA ALA A 1 -0.88 0.07 2.50
C ALA A 1 -2.26 0.32 3.14
N LEU A 2 -2.84 -0.63 3.90
CA LEU A 2 -4.24 -0.55 4.36
C LEU A 2 -4.61 0.71 5.14
N LEU A 3 -3.75 1.17 6.08
CA LEU A 3 -4.00 2.41 6.83
C LEU A 3 -4.02 3.65 5.94
N THR A 4 -3.12 3.73 4.94
CA THR A 4 -3.14 4.81 3.94
C THR A 4 -4.47 4.82 3.20
N VAL A 5 -4.90 3.65 2.71
CA VAL A 5 -6.16 3.52 1.96
C VAL A 5 -7.33 3.95 2.83
N LEU A 6 -7.43 3.45 4.07
CA LEU A 6 -8.50 3.80 5.01
C LEU A 6 -8.56 5.30 5.28
N PHE A 7 -7.45 5.90 5.70
CA PHE A 7 -7.42 7.33 6.02
C PHE A 7 -7.65 8.19 4.78
N LEU A 8 -7.14 7.79 3.62
CA LEU A 8 -7.36 8.52 2.37
C LEU A 8 -8.80 8.44 1.88
N VAL A 9 -9.50 7.31 2.10
CA VAL A 9 -10.93 7.19 1.82
C VAL A 9 -11.72 8.16 2.71
N VAL A 10 -11.47 8.17 4.03
CA VAL A 10 -12.13 9.11 4.96
C VAL A 10 -11.83 10.56 4.56
N TRP A 11 -10.57 10.87 4.27
CA TRP A 11 -10.11 12.17 3.81
C TRP A 11 -10.85 12.64 2.55
N THR A 12 -10.92 11.76 1.55
CA THR A 12 -11.57 12.03 0.27
C THR A 12 -13.08 12.19 0.42
N VAL A 13 -13.72 11.37 1.27
CA VAL A 13 -15.16 11.50 1.58
C VAL A 13 -15.45 12.88 2.18
N VAL A 14 -14.69 13.32 3.19
CA VAL A 14 -14.89 14.64 3.79
C VAL A 14 -14.79 15.74 2.74
N LEU A 15 -13.76 15.68 1.88
CA LEU A 15 -13.59 16.65 0.79
C LEU A 15 -14.77 16.63 -0.19
N GLU A 16 -15.10 15.48 -0.75
CA GLU A 16 -16.21 15.31 -1.70
C GLU A 16 -17.54 15.81 -1.14
N GLN A 17 -17.85 15.52 0.12
CA GLN A 17 -19.11 15.93 0.73
C GLN A 17 -19.16 17.44 1.00
N VAL A 18 -18.06 18.06 1.44
CA VAL A 18 -18.01 19.52 1.69
C VAL A 18 -18.04 20.31 0.38
N LEU A 19 -17.19 19.93 -0.57
CA LEU A 19 -17.08 20.58 -1.87
C LEU A 19 -18.36 20.39 -2.70
N GLY A 20 -18.95 19.20 -2.64
CA GLY A 20 -20.23 18.87 -3.28
C GLY A 20 -21.47 19.52 -2.65
N GLY A 21 -21.33 20.31 -1.59
CA GLY A 21 -22.48 21.03 -1.00
C GLY A 21 -23.27 20.26 0.06
N ARG A 22 -22.93 19.00 0.30
CA ARG A 22 -23.71 18.08 1.15
C ARG A 22 -23.39 18.26 2.62
N TRP A 23 -22.11 18.50 2.94
CA TRP A 23 -21.66 18.77 4.29
C TRP A 23 -21.29 20.25 4.46
N ARG A 24 -21.39 20.73 5.70
CA ARG A 24 -21.01 22.11 6.05
C ARG A 24 -19.47 22.24 6.01
N PRO A 25 -18.90 23.42 5.65
CA PRO A 25 -17.46 23.65 5.62
C PRO A 25 -16.74 23.29 6.93
N ARG A 26 -17.42 23.42 8.08
CA ARG A 26 -16.91 23.00 9.39
C ARG A 26 -16.49 21.52 9.47
N ALA A 27 -16.99 20.65 8.59
CA ALA A 27 -16.58 19.24 8.56
C ALA A 27 -15.09 19.08 8.16
N LEU A 28 -14.49 20.08 7.51
CA LEU A 28 -13.05 20.11 7.25
C LEU A 28 -12.20 20.10 8.53
N LEU A 29 -12.76 20.52 9.67
CA LEU A 29 -12.10 20.43 10.98
C LEU A 29 -11.84 18.99 11.43
N GLY A 30 -12.43 17.99 10.77
CA GLY A 30 -12.09 16.58 10.99
C GLY A 30 -10.77 16.15 10.34
N LEU A 31 -10.26 16.90 9.35
CA LEU A 31 -9.01 16.54 8.65
C LEU A 31 -7.75 16.75 9.50
N PRO A 32 -7.59 17.82 10.31
CA PRO A 32 -6.40 17.98 11.15
C PRO A 32 -6.21 16.87 12.20
N PRO A 33 -7.23 16.45 12.98
CA PRO A 33 -7.11 15.27 13.86
C PRO A 33 -6.79 13.98 13.10
N LEU A 34 -7.35 13.81 11.90
CA LEU A 34 -7.02 12.67 11.05
C LEU A 34 -5.55 12.70 10.60
N ALA A 35 -5.03 13.88 10.20
CA ALA A 35 -3.63 14.08 9.85
C ALA A 35 -2.68 13.81 11.03
N LEU A 36 -3.07 14.24 12.23
CA LEU A 36 -2.34 13.98 13.48
C LEU A 36 -2.18 12.47 13.72
N VAL A 37 -3.29 11.73 13.71
CA VAL A 37 -3.28 10.28 13.92
C VAL A 37 -2.50 9.60 12.80
N TRP A 38 -2.72 10.00 11.56
CA TRP A 38 -2.05 9.39 10.41
C TRP A 38 -0.54 9.55 10.48
N ALA A 39 -0.02 10.76 10.75
CA ALA A 39 1.42 11.00 10.85
C ALA A 39 2.11 10.18 11.95
N ASN A 40 1.40 9.81 13.01
CA ASN A 40 1.94 9.01 14.12
C ASN A 40 1.81 7.50 13.92
N VAL A 41 0.96 7.04 13.00
CA VAL A 41 0.73 5.60 12.78
C VAL A 41 1.33 5.12 11.45
N HIS A 42 1.41 5.96 10.41
CA HIS A 42 1.88 5.51 9.10
C HIS A 42 2.47 6.64 8.22
N GLY A 43 3.62 6.38 7.59
CA GLY A 43 4.34 7.34 6.74
C GLY A 43 3.65 7.74 5.42
N GLY A 44 2.55 7.09 5.05
CA GLY A 44 1.77 7.41 3.85
C GLY A 44 1.00 8.73 3.89
N PHE A 45 0.99 9.45 5.02
CA PHE A 45 0.20 10.67 5.21
C PHE A 45 0.52 11.80 4.21
N LEU A 46 1.71 11.80 3.59
CA LEU A 46 2.09 12.80 2.59
C LEU A 46 1.13 12.85 1.38
N VAL A 47 0.50 11.72 1.04
CA VAL A 47 -0.48 11.64 -0.05
C VAL A 47 -1.71 12.51 0.22
N ALA A 48 -2.07 12.72 1.49
CA ALA A 48 -3.20 13.55 1.89
C ALA A 48 -3.03 15.00 1.41
N PHE A 49 -1.80 15.53 1.44
CA PHE A 49 -1.50 16.88 0.98
C PHE A 49 -1.52 17.00 -0.54
N ILE A 50 -1.10 15.96 -1.28
CA ILE A 50 -1.23 15.91 -2.75
C ILE A 50 -2.71 15.98 -3.12
N VAL A 51 -3.54 15.15 -2.48
CA VAL A 51 -4.99 15.14 -2.72
C VAL A 51 -5.62 16.47 -2.32
N LEU A 52 -5.31 17.02 -1.14
CA LEU A 52 -5.82 18.32 -0.72
C LEU A 52 -5.43 19.45 -1.69
N ALA A 53 -4.21 19.41 -2.23
CA ALA A 53 -3.76 20.34 -3.27
C ALA A 53 -4.58 20.18 -4.56
N CYS A 54 -4.83 18.95 -5.02
CA CYS A 54 -5.67 18.69 -6.20
C CYS A 54 -7.10 19.24 -6.02
N TYR A 55 -7.73 19.03 -4.87
CA TYR A 55 -9.07 19.56 -4.58
C TYR A 55 -9.09 21.08 -4.44
N THR A 56 -8.04 21.66 -3.83
CA THR A 56 -7.89 23.11 -3.74
C THR A 56 -7.71 23.72 -5.13
N ALA A 57 -6.87 23.14 -5.98
CA ALA A 57 -6.70 23.53 -7.38
C ALA A 57 -8.01 23.43 -8.17
N GLY A 58 -8.76 22.33 -8.00
CA GLY A 58 -10.09 22.19 -8.58
C GLY A 58 -11.07 23.28 -8.13
N THR A 59 -10.99 23.70 -6.86
CA THR A 59 -11.80 24.78 -6.30
C THR A 59 -11.41 26.15 -6.86
N LEU A 60 -10.11 26.41 -7.01
CA LEU A 60 -9.59 27.61 -7.67
C LEU A 60 -10.10 27.69 -9.11
N ILE A 61 -10.00 26.60 -9.88
CA ILE A 61 -10.51 26.52 -11.25
C ILE A 61 -12.02 26.80 -11.32
N ALA A 62 -12.79 26.35 -10.33
CA ALA A 62 -14.22 26.63 -10.24
C ALA A 62 -14.55 28.07 -9.82
N ALA A 63 -13.67 28.72 -9.06
CA ALA A 63 -13.80 30.10 -8.61
C ALA A 63 -13.45 31.13 -9.69
N LEU A 64 -12.61 30.75 -10.67
CA LEU A 64 -12.18 31.61 -11.78
C LEU A 64 -13.37 31.98 -12.71
N PRO A 65 -13.47 33.26 -13.14
CA PRO A 65 -14.47 33.69 -14.11
C PRO A 65 -14.30 32.99 -15.47
N ARG A 66 -15.38 32.85 -16.25
CA ARG A 66 -15.30 32.51 -17.68
C ARG A 66 -15.95 33.63 -18.49
N GLY A 67 -15.14 34.51 -19.07
CA GLY A 67 -15.64 35.71 -19.75
C GLY A 67 -16.32 36.66 -18.76
N THR A 68 -17.36 37.36 -19.20
CA THR A 68 -18.15 38.30 -18.38
C THR A 68 -19.11 37.63 -17.42
N ALA A 69 -19.35 36.32 -17.55
CA ALA A 69 -20.30 35.57 -16.73
C ALA A 69 -19.63 34.83 -15.57
N SER A 70 -20.19 34.98 -14.37
CA SER A 70 -19.82 34.14 -13.22
C SER A 70 -20.31 32.71 -13.44
N ARG A 71 -19.45 31.72 -13.18
CA ARG A 71 -19.83 30.31 -13.29
C ARG A 71 -20.84 29.96 -12.19
N PRO A 72 -21.83 29.10 -12.47
CA PRO A 72 -22.65 28.51 -11.42
C PRO A 72 -21.75 27.85 -10.36
N GLY A 73 -21.92 28.23 -9.10
CA GLY A 73 -21.10 27.73 -7.98
C GLY A 73 -19.79 28.47 -7.71
N ALA A 74 -19.39 29.48 -8.51
CA ALA A 74 -18.14 30.22 -8.31
C ALA A 74 -18.08 30.94 -6.95
N ALA A 75 -19.21 31.52 -6.49
CA ALA A 75 -19.29 32.16 -5.18
C ALA A 75 -19.04 31.17 -4.03
N ARG A 76 -19.58 29.96 -4.14
CA ARG A 76 -19.33 28.87 -3.17
C ARG A 76 -17.88 28.41 -3.24
N ALA A 77 -17.32 28.25 -4.43
CA ALA A 77 -15.92 27.86 -4.58
C ALA A 77 -15.00 28.88 -3.89
N ARG A 78 -15.23 30.19 -4.10
CA ARG A 78 -14.51 31.27 -3.41
C ARG A 78 -14.65 31.19 -1.90
N SER A 79 -15.86 30.94 -1.38
CA SER A 79 -16.07 30.86 0.07
C SER A 79 -15.42 29.63 0.72
N LEU A 80 -15.08 28.60 -0.06
CA LEU A 80 -14.38 27.40 0.41
C LEU A 80 -12.86 27.54 0.41
N LEU A 81 -12.27 28.52 -0.31
CA LEU A 81 -10.82 28.69 -0.39
C LEU A 81 -10.19 28.98 0.97
N THR A 82 -10.77 29.89 1.76
CA THR A 82 -10.26 30.23 3.08
C THR A 82 -10.34 29.03 4.05
N PRO A 83 -11.47 28.32 4.18
CA PRO A 83 -11.53 27.07 4.94
C PRO A 83 -10.52 26.01 4.49
N LEU A 84 -10.31 25.81 3.18
CA LEU A 84 -9.34 24.84 2.66
C LEU A 84 -7.90 25.24 2.99
N ALA A 85 -7.55 26.53 2.87
CA ALA A 85 -6.24 27.05 3.24
C ALA A 85 -5.98 26.89 4.75
N ALA A 86 -6.95 27.29 5.58
CA ALA A 86 -6.86 27.12 7.03
C ALA A 86 -6.74 25.64 7.44
N THR A 87 -7.50 24.76 6.78
CA THR A 87 -7.43 23.31 7.01
C THR A 87 -6.06 22.76 6.60
N THR A 88 -5.52 23.20 5.47
CA THR A 88 -4.16 22.80 5.02
C THR A 88 -3.12 23.15 6.09
N LEU A 89 -3.12 24.41 6.57
CA LEU A 89 -2.19 24.86 7.60
C LEU A 89 -2.34 24.07 8.91
N ALA A 90 -3.58 23.85 9.35
CA ALA A 90 -3.87 23.06 10.54
C ALA A 90 -3.41 21.60 10.41
N CYS A 91 -3.62 20.98 9.24
CA CYS A 91 -3.13 19.62 8.96
C CYS A 91 -1.60 19.58 8.98
N VAL A 92 -0.91 20.54 8.36
CA VAL A 92 0.57 20.63 8.41
C VAL A 92 1.03 20.72 9.86
N ALA A 93 0.48 21.64 10.66
CA ALA A 93 0.82 21.77 12.08
C ALA A 93 0.56 20.46 12.86
N CYS A 94 -0.56 19.79 12.62
CA CYS A 94 -0.89 18.51 13.25
C CYS A 94 0.12 17.40 12.90
N THR A 95 0.62 17.35 11.66
CA THR A 95 1.65 16.36 11.29
C THR A 95 2.99 16.58 11.99
N LEU A 96 3.24 17.78 12.55
CA LEU A 96 4.43 18.08 13.35
C LEU A 96 4.29 17.65 14.81
N VAL A 97 3.09 17.28 15.26
CA VAL A 97 2.86 16.76 16.61
C VAL A 97 3.13 15.26 16.59
N ASN A 98 4.41 14.90 16.59
CA ASN A 98 4.93 13.54 16.64
C ASN A 98 6.31 13.55 17.35
N PRO A 99 6.83 12.41 17.83
CA PRO A 99 8.11 12.37 18.57
C PRO A 99 9.32 12.97 17.81
N TRP A 100 9.25 13.03 16.48
CA TRP A 100 10.32 13.52 15.60
C TRP A 100 10.05 14.94 15.06
N GLY A 101 8.90 15.53 15.33
CA GLY A 101 8.53 16.87 14.87
C GLY A 101 8.69 17.05 13.36
N TRP A 102 9.38 18.13 12.97
CA TRP A 102 9.70 18.47 11.57
C TRP A 102 10.70 17.52 10.91
N ARG A 103 11.42 16.71 11.68
CA ARG A 103 12.42 15.77 11.13
C ARG A 103 11.74 14.62 10.38
N LEU A 104 10.52 14.24 10.77
CA LEU A 104 9.73 13.20 10.09
C LEU A 104 9.40 13.56 8.63
N PRO A 105 8.69 14.66 8.33
CA PRO A 105 8.39 15.02 6.95
C PRO A 105 9.67 15.29 6.14
N ARG A 106 10.70 15.89 6.74
CA ARG A 106 12.01 16.05 6.08
C ARG A 106 12.65 14.72 5.70
N HIS A 107 12.64 13.74 6.62
CA HIS A 107 13.16 12.40 6.35
C HIS A 107 12.43 11.76 5.18
N LEU A 108 11.09 11.71 5.23
CA LEU A 108 10.27 11.10 4.18
C LEU A 108 10.49 11.76 2.82
N LEU A 109 10.48 13.09 2.75
CA LEU A 109 10.76 13.82 1.51
C LEU A 109 12.16 13.49 0.97
N SER A 110 13.16 13.48 1.85
CA SER A 110 14.55 13.17 1.46
C SER A 110 14.74 11.72 1.02
N PHE A 111 14.00 10.79 1.63
CA PHE A 111 14.04 9.36 1.33
C PHE A 111 13.49 9.09 -0.07
N PHE A 112 12.30 9.63 -0.37
CA PHE A 112 11.68 9.47 -1.69
C PHE A 112 12.36 10.28 -2.78
N ALA A 113 12.95 11.44 -2.46
CA ALA A 113 13.69 12.25 -3.44
C ALA A 113 15.03 11.61 -3.82
N ARG A 114 15.79 11.06 -2.86
CA ARG A 114 17.13 10.51 -3.12
C ARG A 114 17.12 9.18 -3.87
N ARG A 115 16.07 8.36 -3.68
CA ARG A 115 15.96 7.01 -4.28
C ARG A 115 17.26 6.21 -4.18
N GLY A 116 17.72 6.00 -2.94
CA GLY A 116 18.93 5.23 -2.66
C GLY A 116 18.86 3.77 -3.17
N PRO A 117 19.99 3.04 -3.14
CA PRO A 117 20.09 1.65 -3.64
C PRO A 117 19.01 0.74 -3.05
N ALA A 118 18.75 0.90 -1.75
CA ALA A 118 17.69 0.22 -1.02
C ALA A 118 16.32 0.32 -1.72
N LEU A 119 15.88 1.56 -1.97
CA LEU A 119 14.59 1.84 -2.59
C LEU A 119 14.48 1.27 -4.01
N ARG A 120 15.58 1.30 -4.77
CA ARG A 120 15.62 0.80 -6.16
C ARG A 120 15.56 -0.72 -6.23
N ALA A 121 16.08 -1.41 -5.22
CA ALA A 121 16.09 -2.87 -5.15
C ALA A 121 14.76 -3.44 -4.66
N THR A 122 13.88 -2.63 -4.06
CA THR A 122 12.56 -3.09 -3.62
C THR A 122 11.53 -3.05 -4.76
N ALA A 123 10.98 -4.22 -5.10
CA ALA A 123 10.03 -4.36 -6.21
C ALA A 123 8.78 -3.46 -6.10
N GLU A 124 8.32 -3.15 -4.89
CA GLU A 124 7.14 -2.28 -4.67
C GLU A 124 7.36 -0.80 -5.03
N PHE A 125 8.63 -0.37 -5.08
CA PHE A 125 9.01 0.97 -5.49
C PHE A 125 9.42 1.04 -6.97
N ALA A 126 9.41 -0.09 -7.67
CA ALA A 126 9.58 -0.12 -9.10
C ALA A 126 8.34 0.48 -9.81
N PRO A 127 8.51 1.05 -11.01
CA PRO A 127 7.40 1.44 -11.88
C PRO A 127 6.40 0.31 -12.08
N ALA A 128 5.13 0.64 -12.27
CA ALA A 128 4.14 -0.34 -12.67
C ALA A 128 4.49 -0.92 -14.06
N ALA A 129 4.86 -2.20 -14.08
CA ALA A 129 5.09 -2.96 -15.29
C ALA A 129 3.77 -3.10 -16.08
N LEU A 130 3.85 -3.08 -17.42
CA LEU A 130 2.69 -3.21 -18.31
C LEU A 130 2.68 -4.55 -19.07
N ASP A 131 3.75 -5.32 -18.95
CA ASP A 131 4.01 -6.58 -19.65
C ASP A 131 3.67 -7.83 -18.81
N ASP A 132 3.23 -7.66 -17.56
CA ASP A 132 2.78 -8.74 -16.70
C ASP A 132 1.24 -8.75 -16.51
N ARG A 133 0.74 -9.75 -15.77
CA ARG A 133 -0.71 -9.87 -15.49
C ARG A 133 -1.24 -8.69 -14.68
N ALA A 134 -0.42 -8.09 -13.80
CA ALA A 134 -0.80 -6.93 -13.02
C ALA A 134 -0.93 -5.68 -13.90
N GLY A 135 -0.03 -5.51 -14.85
CA GLY A 135 -0.05 -4.49 -15.89
C GLY A 135 -1.25 -4.62 -16.81
N ALA A 136 -1.59 -5.83 -17.24
CA ALA A 136 -2.82 -6.08 -17.99
C ALA A 136 -4.08 -5.66 -17.19
N ALA A 137 -4.16 -6.01 -15.90
CA ALA A 137 -5.25 -5.57 -15.04
C ALA A 137 -5.29 -4.04 -14.88
N LEU A 138 -4.12 -3.39 -14.79
CA LEU A 138 -4.00 -1.93 -14.74
C LEU A 138 -4.51 -1.28 -16.05
N LEU A 139 -4.19 -1.84 -17.21
CA LEU A 139 -4.67 -1.36 -18.51
C LEU A 139 -6.20 -1.48 -18.63
N VAL A 140 -6.77 -2.62 -18.22
CA VAL A 140 -8.22 -2.80 -18.16
C VAL A 140 -8.85 -1.76 -17.24
N TYR A 141 -8.24 -1.54 -16.07
CA TYR A 141 -8.71 -0.54 -15.12
C TYR A 141 -8.68 0.89 -15.70
N LEU A 142 -7.59 1.28 -16.36
CA LEU A 142 -7.47 2.57 -17.04
C LEU A 142 -8.50 2.71 -18.17
N ALA A 143 -8.77 1.64 -18.91
CA ALA A 143 -9.82 1.63 -19.94
C ALA A 143 -11.21 1.87 -19.34
N LEU A 144 -11.51 1.27 -18.18
CA LEU A 144 -12.76 1.54 -17.45
C LEU A 144 -12.85 2.99 -16.97
N VAL A 145 -11.74 3.57 -16.49
CA VAL A 145 -11.67 4.99 -16.12
C VAL A 145 -11.99 5.87 -17.33
N VAL A 146 -11.37 5.62 -18.48
CA VAL A 146 -11.65 6.35 -19.73
C VAL A 146 -13.12 6.18 -20.13
N ALA A 147 -13.67 4.96 -20.06
CA ALA A 147 -15.07 4.70 -20.35
C ALA A 147 -16.00 5.47 -19.39
N GLY A 148 -15.64 5.59 -18.11
CA GLY A 148 -16.35 6.42 -17.13
C GLY A 148 -16.35 7.91 -17.51
N ILE A 149 -15.18 8.47 -17.86
CA ILE A 149 -15.05 9.87 -18.30
C ILE A 149 -15.89 10.12 -19.56
N VAL A 150 -15.78 9.24 -20.56
CA VAL A 150 -16.52 9.34 -21.82
C VAL A 150 -18.03 9.18 -21.60
N GLY A 151 -18.45 8.24 -20.74
CA GLY A 151 -19.84 8.06 -20.35
C GLY A 151 -20.43 9.30 -19.69
N ALA A 152 -19.67 9.93 -18.77
CA ALA A 152 -20.06 11.19 -18.15
C ALA A 152 -20.18 12.34 -19.16
N ALA A 153 -19.24 12.44 -20.10
CA ALA A 153 -19.24 13.47 -21.14
C ALA A 153 -20.43 13.30 -22.11
N ARG A 154 -20.70 12.07 -22.56
CA ARG A 154 -21.85 11.78 -23.43
C ARG A 154 -23.19 12.02 -22.75
N ALA A 155 -23.30 11.72 -21.46
CA ALA A 155 -24.50 12.03 -20.68
C ALA A 155 -24.69 13.54 -20.43
N ALA A 156 -23.65 14.36 -20.64
CA ALA A 156 -23.71 15.83 -20.53
C ALA A 156 -23.98 16.53 -21.87
N ALA A 157 -24.01 15.80 -22.99
CA ALA A 157 -24.14 16.39 -24.32
C ALA A 157 -25.55 17.00 -24.54
N PRO A 158 -25.67 18.22 -25.11
CA PRO A 158 -26.93 19.00 -25.19
C PRO A 158 -28.12 18.39 -25.97
N GLY A 159 -28.00 17.19 -26.55
CA GLY A 159 -29.01 16.62 -27.46
C GLY A 159 -29.94 15.55 -26.86
N ARG A 160 -29.86 15.28 -25.55
CA ARG A 160 -30.58 14.16 -24.90
C ARG A 160 -31.32 14.54 -23.61
N SER A 161 -31.58 15.83 -23.37
CA SER A 161 -32.47 16.24 -22.27
C SER A 161 -33.93 15.97 -22.65
N VAL A 162 -34.34 14.70 -22.61
CA VAL A 162 -35.76 14.36 -22.47
C VAL A 162 -36.12 14.70 -21.03
N GLY A 163 -36.86 15.80 -20.85
CA GLY A 163 -37.38 16.24 -19.56
C GLY A 163 -36.59 17.40 -18.96
N SER A 164 -37.26 18.54 -18.87
CA SER A 164 -36.93 19.72 -18.08
C SER A 164 -37.03 19.43 -16.58
N GLU A 165 -36.28 18.46 -16.07
CA GLU A 165 -36.07 18.31 -14.63
C GLU A 165 -34.60 18.57 -14.32
N PRO A 166 -34.29 19.40 -13.30
CA PRO A 166 -32.93 19.58 -12.85
C PRO A 166 -32.39 18.20 -12.45
N ALA A 167 -31.30 17.77 -13.10
CA ALA A 167 -30.64 16.52 -12.75
C ALA A 167 -30.53 16.43 -11.22
N PRO A 168 -31.12 15.40 -10.57
CA PRO A 168 -31.16 15.36 -9.12
C PRO A 168 -29.74 15.45 -8.59
N ALA A 169 -29.54 16.26 -7.55
CA ALA A 169 -28.28 16.56 -6.86
C ALA A 169 -27.48 15.33 -6.34
N ALA A 170 -27.93 14.13 -6.68
CA ALA A 170 -27.45 12.82 -6.26
C ALA A 170 -26.50 12.14 -7.28
N ALA A 171 -26.36 12.60 -8.53
CA ALA A 171 -25.22 12.14 -9.33
C ALA A 171 -23.95 12.78 -8.77
N PRO A 172 -22.93 12.03 -8.31
CA PRO A 172 -21.63 12.62 -8.02
C PRO A 172 -21.17 13.31 -9.31
N SER A 173 -21.14 14.65 -9.29
CA SER A 173 -20.46 15.39 -10.34
C SER A 173 -18.98 15.08 -10.17
N MET A 174 -18.35 14.67 -11.26
CA MET A 174 -16.92 14.39 -11.25
C MET A 174 -16.22 15.72 -11.00
N SER A 175 -15.80 15.96 -9.75
CA SER A 175 -15.21 17.24 -9.39
C SER A 175 -13.89 17.39 -10.14
N THR A 176 -13.53 18.62 -10.52
CA THR A 176 -12.23 18.88 -11.13
C THR A 176 -11.10 18.43 -10.19
N GLY A 177 -11.30 18.51 -8.87
CA GLY A 177 -10.37 17.98 -7.88
C GLY A 177 -10.16 16.48 -7.99
N THR A 178 -11.24 15.70 -8.16
CA THR A 178 -11.18 14.23 -8.33
C THR A 178 -10.40 13.84 -9.59
N LEU A 179 -10.59 14.58 -10.70
CA LEU A 179 -9.85 14.35 -11.95
C LEU A 179 -8.36 14.68 -11.81
N LEU A 180 -8.03 15.79 -11.13
CA LEU A 180 -6.65 16.15 -10.85
C LEU A 180 -5.99 15.14 -9.91
N ALA A 181 -6.70 14.68 -8.88
CA ALA A 181 -6.22 13.66 -7.96
C ALA A 181 -6.01 12.31 -8.67
N LEU A 182 -6.92 11.91 -9.56
CA LEU A 182 -6.73 10.76 -10.44
C LEU A 182 -5.47 10.92 -11.29
N GLY A 183 -5.31 12.04 -11.99
CA GLY A 183 -4.11 12.29 -12.80
C GLY A 183 -2.81 12.23 -11.99
N ALA A 184 -2.77 12.87 -10.83
CA ALA A 184 -1.62 12.88 -9.94
C ALA A 184 -1.29 11.47 -9.41
N THR A 185 -2.30 10.72 -8.98
CA THR A 185 -2.13 9.37 -8.41
C THR A 185 -1.82 8.33 -9.48
N THR A 186 -2.32 8.48 -10.70
CA THR A 186 -1.89 7.70 -11.86
C THR A 186 -0.42 7.96 -12.18
N ALA A 187 0.03 9.23 -12.21
CA ALA A 187 1.44 9.54 -12.42
C ALA A 187 2.33 8.93 -11.32
N MET A 188 1.87 8.96 -10.06
CA MET A 188 2.54 8.29 -8.95
C MET A 188 2.57 6.77 -9.13
N ALA A 189 1.51 6.14 -9.63
CA ALA A 189 1.45 4.69 -9.89
C ALA A 189 2.46 4.24 -10.95
N PHE A 190 2.69 5.05 -11.99
CA PHE A 190 3.75 4.80 -12.97
C PHE A 190 5.15 5.05 -12.43
N VAL A 191 5.27 5.84 -11.37
CA VAL A 191 6.53 6.03 -10.64
C VAL A 191 6.82 4.85 -9.69
N SER A 192 5.80 4.35 -9.00
CA SER A 192 5.90 3.22 -8.07
C SER A 192 4.58 2.46 -8.03
N ILE A 193 4.63 1.13 -8.23
CA ILE A 193 3.45 0.26 -8.25
C ILE A 193 2.67 0.30 -6.93
N ARG A 194 3.33 0.59 -5.81
CA ARG A 194 2.67 0.81 -4.51
C ARG A 194 1.59 1.90 -4.56
N HIS A 195 1.69 2.89 -5.45
CA HIS A 195 0.68 3.94 -5.57
C HIS A 195 -0.54 3.56 -6.41
N VAL A 196 -0.57 2.37 -7.04
CA VAL A 196 -1.76 1.83 -7.71
C VAL A 196 -2.94 1.74 -6.74
N GLU A 197 -2.69 1.35 -5.48
CA GLU A 197 -3.75 1.26 -4.45
C GLU A 197 -4.46 2.59 -4.22
N VAL A 198 -3.73 3.71 -4.31
CA VAL A 198 -4.25 5.06 -4.16
C VAL A 198 -4.97 5.51 -5.43
N MET A 199 -4.40 5.23 -6.60
CA MET A 199 -5.01 5.53 -7.90
C MET A 199 -6.40 4.88 -8.02
N VAL A 200 -6.54 3.64 -7.53
CA VAL A 200 -7.81 2.90 -7.60
C VAL A 200 -8.94 3.60 -6.83
N ILE A 201 -8.64 4.35 -5.76
CA ILE A 201 -9.66 5.10 -5.01
C ILE A 201 -10.31 6.15 -5.93
N PHE A 202 -9.50 6.96 -6.60
CA PHE A 202 -9.99 8.04 -7.47
C PHE A 202 -10.56 7.52 -8.79
N GLY A 203 -9.93 6.50 -9.38
CA GLY A 203 -10.46 5.88 -10.58
C GLY A 203 -11.82 5.24 -10.34
N THR A 204 -12.06 4.66 -9.15
CA THR A 204 -13.36 4.08 -8.78
C THR A 204 -14.42 5.16 -8.65
N LEU A 205 -14.09 6.31 -8.06
CA LEU A 205 -15.02 7.46 -8.02
C LEU A 205 -15.39 7.93 -9.43
N VAL A 206 -14.42 7.98 -10.34
CA VAL A 206 -14.61 8.40 -11.74
C VAL A 206 -15.46 7.37 -12.51
N ILE A 207 -15.13 6.09 -12.42
CA ILE A 207 -15.88 4.98 -13.03
C ILE A 207 -17.32 5.00 -12.50
N ALA A 208 -17.50 5.00 -11.18
CA ALA A 208 -18.82 4.98 -10.56
C ALA A 208 -19.67 6.18 -10.98
N SER A 209 -19.09 7.38 -11.02
CA SER A 209 -19.78 8.61 -11.44
C SER A 209 -20.20 8.56 -12.91
N GLY A 210 -19.28 8.14 -13.78
CA GLY A 210 -19.52 8.04 -15.22
C GLY A 210 -20.52 6.97 -15.59
N PHE A 211 -20.33 5.76 -15.04
CA PHE A 211 -21.20 4.62 -15.25
C PHE A 211 -22.60 4.89 -14.70
N SER A 212 -22.72 5.48 -13.50
CA SER A 212 -24.03 5.83 -12.91
C SER A 212 -24.81 6.82 -13.77
N ARG A 213 -24.14 7.80 -14.39
CA ARG A 213 -24.78 8.78 -15.29
C ARG A 213 -25.20 8.13 -16.60
N TYR A 214 -24.32 7.31 -17.17
CA TYR A 214 -24.61 6.55 -18.38
C TYR A 214 -25.81 5.61 -18.17
N LEU A 215 -25.81 4.82 -17.10
CA LEU A 215 -26.88 3.88 -16.79
C LEU A 215 -28.22 4.62 -16.57
N ARG A 216 -28.23 5.71 -15.79
CA ARG A 216 -29.44 6.53 -15.58
C ARG A 216 -30.03 7.09 -16.87
N SER A 217 -29.21 7.38 -17.87
CA SER A 217 -29.68 7.83 -19.19
C SER A 217 -30.38 6.74 -20.00
N ARG A 218 -30.24 5.47 -19.59
CA ARG A 218 -30.80 4.28 -20.26
C ARG A 218 -31.92 3.61 -19.47
N LEU A 219 -31.99 3.85 -18.16
CA LEU A 219 -33.03 3.28 -17.29
C LEU A 219 -34.38 3.97 -17.46
N ASP A 220 -35.44 3.18 -17.33
CA ASP A 220 -36.83 3.60 -17.25
C ASP A 220 -37.13 4.37 -15.94
N ALA A 221 -38.28 5.05 -15.90
CA ALA A 221 -38.67 5.89 -14.78
C ALA A 221 -38.85 5.10 -13.47
N GLY A 222 -39.34 3.86 -13.54
CA GLY A 222 -39.56 3.01 -12.37
C GLY A 222 -38.24 2.63 -11.68
N THR A 223 -37.27 2.14 -12.45
CA THR A 223 -35.95 1.79 -11.92
C THR A 223 -35.20 3.01 -11.37
N ARG A 224 -35.35 4.18 -12.01
CA ARG A 224 -34.75 5.44 -11.55
C ARG A 224 -35.30 5.86 -10.18
N ALA A 225 -36.61 5.74 -9.97
CA ALA A 225 -37.25 6.07 -8.69
C ALA A 225 -36.75 5.16 -7.55
N VAL A 226 -36.54 3.87 -7.81
CA VAL A 226 -35.99 2.93 -6.81
C VAL A 226 -34.57 3.32 -6.40
N LEU A 227 -33.69 3.62 -7.38
CA LEU A 227 -32.33 4.08 -7.12
C LEU A 227 -32.29 5.39 -6.32
N GLU A 228 -33.19 6.32 -6.62
CA GLU A 228 -33.31 7.58 -5.90
C GLU A 228 -33.80 7.40 -4.47
N ALA A 229 -34.75 6.48 -4.24
CA ALA A 229 -35.24 6.13 -2.92
C ALA A 229 -34.13 5.50 -2.05
N VAL A 230 -33.33 4.60 -2.62
CA VAL A 230 -32.16 4.02 -1.94
C VAL A 230 -31.14 5.10 -1.61
N GLY A 231 -30.81 5.97 -2.58
CA GLY A 231 -29.89 7.08 -2.33
C GLY A 231 -30.43 8.10 -1.32
N ALA A 232 -31.74 8.33 -1.26
CA ALA A 232 -32.36 9.22 -0.28
C ALA A 232 -32.30 8.64 1.14
N ARG A 233 -32.49 7.32 1.28
CA ARG A 233 -32.32 6.61 2.56
C ARG A 233 -30.88 6.69 3.04
N ASP A 234 -29.91 6.42 2.16
CA ASP A 234 -28.49 6.52 2.50
C ASP A 234 -28.10 7.96 2.94
N ARG A 235 -28.60 8.98 2.23
CA ARG A 235 -28.43 10.39 2.59
C ARG A 235 -29.04 10.74 3.96
N ARG A 236 -30.23 10.22 4.28
CA ARG A 236 -30.87 10.44 5.60
C ARG A 236 -30.08 9.80 6.73
N CYS A 237 -29.45 8.65 6.47
CA CYS A 237 -28.56 8.01 7.42
C CYS A 237 -27.17 8.67 7.51
N GLY A 238 -26.86 9.66 6.66
CA GLY A 238 -25.57 10.35 6.65
C GLY A 238 -24.38 9.44 6.31
N GLY A 239 -24.60 8.31 5.64
CA GLY A 239 -23.60 7.25 5.45
C GLY A 239 -23.45 6.30 6.65
N GLY A 240 -24.34 6.38 7.66
CA GLY A 240 -24.33 5.52 8.84
C GLY A 240 -24.41 4.03 8.52
N ALA A 241 -25.06 3.63 7.42
CA ALA A 241 -25.08 2.24 6.97
C ALA A 241 -23.68 1.75 6.53
N LEU A 242 -22.94 2.57 5.77
CA LEU A 242 -21.55 2.28 5.41
C LEU A 242 -20.66 2.21 6.67
N MET A 243 -20.85 3.14 7.62
CA MET A 243 -20.12 3.12 8.89
C MET A 243 -20.44 1.88 9.73
N ILE A 244 -21.70 1.42 9.74
CA ILE A 244 -22.10 0.18 10.41
C ILE A 244 -21.46 -1.02 9.71
N VAL A 245 -21.45 -1.07 8.38
CA VAL A 245 -20.80 -2.15 7.61
C VAL A 245 -19.29 -2.18 7.92
N LEU A 246 -18.62 -1.03 7.86
CA LEU A 246 -17.19 -0.92 8.19
C LEU A 246 -16.91 -1.28 9.65
N ALA A 247 -17.74 -0.81 10.59
CA ALA A 247 -17.62 -1.15 12.02
C ALA A 247 -17.88 -2.64 12.28
N THR A 248 -18.81 -3.25 11.54
CA THR A 248 -19.11 -4.69 11.64
C THR A 248 -17.97 -5.53 11.09
N ILE A 249 -17.44 -5.17 9.91
CA ILE A 249 -16.24 -5.82 9.34
C ILE A 249 -15.06 -5.69 10.30
N PHE A 250 -14.86 -4.51 10.89
CA PHE A 250 -13.80 -4.26 11.86
C PHE A 250 -14.00 -5.06 13.16
N ALA A 251 -15.23 -5.14 13.69
CA ALA A 251 -15.56 -5.94 14.86
C ALA A 251 -15.38 -7.45 14.60
N LEU A 252 -15.78 -7.94 13.42
CA LEU A 252 -15.55 -9.32 13.00
C LEU A 252 -14.05 -9.63 12.82
N ALA A 253 -13.26 -8.66 12.33
CA ALA A 253 -11.81 -8.79 12.21
C ALA A 253 -11.13 -8.89 13.58
N ILE A 254 -11.50 -8.04 14.53
CA ILE A 254 -10.93 -8.04 15.89
C ILE A 254 -11.41 -9.25 16.71
N GLY A 255 -12.69 -9.61 16.57
CA GLY A 255 -13.30 -10.73 17.28
C GLY A 255 -12.85 -12.12 16.78
N GLY A 256 -11.94 -12.19 15.80
CA GLY A 256 -11.44 -13.45 15.26
C GLY A 256 -12.43 -14.19 14.36
N GLY A 257 -13.48 -13.53 13.89
CA GLY A 257 -14.43 -14.07 12.91
C GLY A 257 -13.89 -14.07 11.47
N LEU A 258 -12.72 -13.44 11.25
CA LEU A 258 -11.94 -13.58 10.03
C LEU A 258 -10.81 -14.60 10.22
N PRO A 259 -10.36 -15.28 9.15
CA PRO A 259 -9.23 -16.20 9.22
C PRO A 259 -8.03 -15.52 9.89
N ARG A 260 -7.43 -16.17 10.89
CA ARG A 260 -6.18 -15.67 11.51
C ARG A 260 -5.12 -15.56 10.42
N ALA A 261 -4.53 -14.37 10.30
CA ALA A 261 -3.38 -14.16 9.44
C ALA A 261 -2.21 -15.01 9.98
N GLY A 262 -1.84 -16.05 9.24
CA GLY A 262 -0.65 -16.86 9.49
C GLY A 262 0.37 -16.67 8.36
N PHE A 263 1.61 -17.05 8.62
CA PHE A 263 2.65 -17.04 7.58
C PHE A 263 2.48 -18.25 6.68
N ALA A 264 2.40 -18.03 5.37
CA ALA A 264 2.31 -19.11 4.41
C ALA A 264 3.62 -19.93 4.41
N PRO A 265 3.60 -21.25 4.71
CA PRO A 265 4.83 -22.04 4.81
C PRO A 265 5.65 -22.12 3.53
N ARG A 266 5.05 -21.81 2.36
CA ARG A 266 5.73 -21.75 1.06
C ARG A 266 6.42 -20.41 0.78
N GLN A 267 6.15 -19.38 1.58
CA GLN A 267 6.72 -18.03 1.41
C GLN A 267 7.66 -17.67 2.56
N PHE A 268 7.42 -18.24 3.74
CA PHE A 268 8.17 -17.98 4.96
C PHE A 268 8.76 -19.29 5.50
N PRO A 269 9.92 -19.24 6.18
CA PRO A 269 10.64 -20.41 6.66
C PRO A 269 10.02 -20.97 7.95
N VAL A 270 8.71 -21.26 7.93
CA VAL A 270 7.93 -21.66 9.10
C VAL A 270 8.42 -22.98 9.69
N GLY A 271 8.66 -23.98 8.84
CA GLY A 271 9.19 -25.29 9.25
C GLY A 271 10.61 -25.17 9.81
N ALA A 272 11.50 -24.52 9.06
CA ALA A 272 12.88 -24.27 9.49
C ALA A 272 12.97 -23.53 10.84
N VAL A 273 12.21 -22.45 11.03
CA VAL A 273 12.24 -21.67 12.29
C VAL A 273 11.62 -22.44 13.45
N ALA A 274 10.53 -23.18 13.23
CA ALA A 274 9.96 -24.06 14.27
C ALA A 274 10.99 -25.08 14.77
N ALA A 275 11.68 -25.77 13.86
CA ALA A 275 12.72 -26.74 14.22
C ALA A 275 13.94 -26.10 14.90
N LEU A 276 14.31 -24.87 14.54
CA LEU A 276 15.38 -24.15 15.23
C LEU A 276 15.00 -23.82 16.68
N LYS A 277 13.73 -23.48 16.92
CA LYS A 277 13.20 -23.18 18.26
C LYS A 277 13.13 -24.42 19.16
N GLU A 278 12.91 -25.62 18.59
CA GLU A 278 12.90 -26.89 19.35
C GLU A 278 14.22 -27.15 20.08
N SER A 279 15.34 -26.64 19.56
CA SER A 279 16.64 -26.74 20.23
C SER A 279 16.75 -25.95 21.53
N GLY A 280 15.78 -25.08 21.83
CA GLY A 280 15.66 -24.32 23.08
C GLY A 280 16.70 -23.21 23.27
N ARG A 281 17.71 -23.10 22.40
CA ARG A 281 18.81 -22.14 22.51
C ARG A 281 18.77 -21.11 21.37
N ALA A 282 18.78 -19.83 21.74
CA ALA A 282 18.96 -18.75 20.78
C ALA A 282 20.37 -18.80 20.18
N PRO A 283 20.56 -18.40 18.91
CA PRO A 283 21.89 -18.36 18.30
C PRO A 283 22.79 -17.35 19.03
N ASP A 284 24.06 -17.70 19.22
CA ASP A 284 25.02 -16.83 19.93
C ASP A 284 25.33 -15.52 19.17
N GLY A 285 24.98 -15.45 17.88
CA GLY A 285 25.18 -14.29 17.01
C GLY A 285 23.96 -13.98 16.14
N PRO A 286 24.04 -12.93 15.29
CA PRO A 286 22.93 -12.56 14.43
C PRO A 286 22.66 -13.65 13.38
N VAL A 287 21.38 -13.93 13.15
CA VAL A 287 20.92 -14.84 12.10
C VAL A 287 20.91 -14.10 10.77
N PHE A 288 21.70 -14.58 9.81
CA PHE A 288 21.68 -14.05 8.46
C PHE A 288 20.49 -14.63 7.69
N THR A 289 19.67 -13.76 7.14
CA THR A 289 18.45 -14.09 6.40
C THR A 289 18.21 -13.00 5.36
N PRO A 290 17.48 -13.28 4.27
CA PRO A 290 16.93 -12.19 3.48
C PRO A 290 16.13 -11.22 4.35
N ASP A 291 16.21 -9.94 4.03
CA ASP A 291 15.58 -8.82 4.74
C ASP A 291 14.06 -8.99 4.88
N PHE A 292 13.39 -9.56 3.86
CA PHE A 292 11.95 -9.80 3.86
C PHE A 292 11.52 -10.92 4.83
N TRP A 293 12.45 -11.77 5.29
CA TRP A 293 12.23 -12.73 6.37
C TRP A 293 12.65 -12.18 7.75
N GLY A 294 13.43 -11.11 7.81
CA GLY A 294 13.90 -10.54 9.09
C GLY A 294 12.76 -10.13 10.02
N GLY A 295 11.71 -9.49 9.48
CA GLY A 295 10.51 -9.14 10.25
C GLY A 295 9.74 -10.36 10.76
N TYR A 296 9.71 -11.44 9.98
CA TYR A 296 9.12 -12.72 10.38
C TYR A 296 9.90 -13.34 11.56
N LEU A 297 11.24 -13.37 11.49
CA LEU A 297 12.08 -13.87 12.58
C LEU A 297 11.92 -13.05 13.86
N LEU A 298 11.84 -11.72 13.76
CA LEU A 298 11.64 -10.85 14.93
C LEU A 298 10.32 -11.15 15.66
N LEU A 299 9.28 -11.55 14.94
CA LEU A 299 7.98 -11.88 15.51
C LEU A 299 7.96 -13.30 16.09
N GLU A 300 8.41 -14.29 15.33
CA GLU A 300 8.32 -15.71 15.70
C GLU A 300 9.44 -16.18 16.64
N TRP A 301 10.59 -15.51 16.62
CA TRP A 301 11.76 -15.87 17.41
C TRP A 301 12.46 -14.63 17.98
N PRO A 302 11.79 -13.88 18.89
CA PRO A 302 12.28 -12.58 19.39
C PRO A 302 13.61 -12.67 20.16
N GLN A 303 14.00 -13.85 20.64
CA GLN A 303 15.29 -14.08 21.28
C GLN A 303 16.46 -14.14 20.27
N ALA A 304 16.18 -14.44 19.00
CA ALA A 304 17.19 -14.46 17.94
C ALA A 304 17.40 -13.05 17.38
N ARG A 305 18.65 -12.60 17.38
CA ARG A 305 19.03 -11.34 16.75
C ARG A 305 19.04 -11.53 15.25
N VAL A 306 18.30 -10.72 14.50
CA VAL A 306 18.36 -10.74 13.02
C VAL A 306 19.54 -9.90 12.53
N PHE A 307 20.16 -10.33 11.43
CA PHE A 307 21.21 -9.53 10.77
C PHE A 307 20.65 -8.29 10.09
N VAL A 308 19.48 -8.41 9.45
CA VAL A 308 18.76 -7.33 8.76
C VAL A 308 17.25 -7.61 8.77
N ASP A 309 16.44 -6.56 8.65
CA ASP A 309 15.00 -6.64 8.43
C ASP A 309 14.52 -5.60 7.40
N GLY A 310 13.21 -5.58 7.14
CA GLY A 310 12.55 -4.72 6.16
C GLY A 310 12.62 -3.20 6.42
N ARG A 311 13.23 -2.71 7.50
CA ARG A 311 13.42 -1.28 7.81
C ARG A 311 14.71 -0.72 7.21
N TRP A 312 14.82 -0.79 5.88
CA TRP A 312 16.09 -0.54 5.18
C TRP A 312 16.63 0.89 5.38
N ASP A 313 15.74 1.86 5.58
CA ASP A 313 16.09 3.26 5.80
C ASP A 313 16.84 3.51 7.13
N MET A 314 16.82 2.55 8.05
CA MET A 314 17.50 2.62 9.35
C MET A 314 18.96 2.13 9.31
N TYR A 315 19.33 1.33 8.31
CA TYR A 315 20.67 0.72 8.22
C TYR A 315 21.65 1.54 7.37
N GLY A 316 21.13 2.33 6.40
CA GLY A 316 21.92 3.16 5.51
C GLY A 316 22.53 2.42 4.32
N ASP A 317 22.87 3.17 3.27
CA ASP A 317 23.25 2.62 1.96
C ASP A 317 24.51 1.74 2.03
N ALA A 318 25.53 2.15 2.78
CA ALA A 318 26.78 1.40 2.92
C ALA A 318 26.58 0.04 3.61
N PHE A 319 25.63 -0.07 4.53
CA PHE A 319 25.27 -1.37 5.11
C PHE A 319 24.56 -2.23 4.08
N PHE A 320 23.60 -1.66 3.36
CA PHE A 320 22.83 -2.39 2.36
C PHE A 320 23.72 -2.93 1.23
N GLU A 321 24.68 -2.15 0.75
CA GLU A 321 25.64 -2.61 -0.26
C GLU A 321 26.47 -3.80 0.22
N ARG A 322 26.97 -3.76 1.47
CA ARG A 322 27.67 -4.90 2.07
C ARG A 322 26.78 -6.12 2.21
N TYR A 323 25.56 -5.93 2.73
CA TYR A 323 24.57 -7.01 2.87
C TYR A 323 24.24 -7.63 1.51
N ALA A 324 23.99 -6.82 0.49
CA ALA A 324 23.73 -7.30 -0.87
C ALA A 324 24.93 -8.07 -1.44
N GLY A 325 26.15 -7.59 -1.23
CA GLY A 325 27.37 -8.31 -1.60
C GLY A 325 27.48 -9.70 -0.95
N ILE A 326 27.15 -9.81 0.34
CA ILE A 326 27.07 -11.09 1.05
C ILE A 326 25.96 -11.96 0.45
N TYR A 327 24.74 -11.44 0.28
CA TYR A 327 23.59 -12.19 -0.22
C TYR A 327 23.78 -12.69 -1.67
N LEU A 328 24.52 -11.94 -2.48
CA LEU A 328 24.90 -12.32 -3.84
C LEU A 328 26.09 -13.30 -3.88
N GLY A 329 26.69 -13.63 -2.74
CA GLY A 329 27.85 -14.53 -2.67
C GLY A 329 29.12 -13.94 -3.29
N GLN A 330 29.27 -12.61 -3.31
CA GLN A 330 30.45 -11.95 -3.86
C GLN A 330 31.73 -12.30 -3.08
N PRO A 331 32.93 -12.20 -3.69
CA PRO A 331 34.18 -12.47 -3.01
C PRO A 331 34.29 -11.77 -1.64
N GLY A 332 34.65 -12.53 -0.61
CA GLY A 332 34.73 -12.03 0.77
C GLY A 332 33.47 -12.24 1.64
N TRP A 333 32.38 -12.79 1.08
CA TRP A 333 31.13 -13.04 1.83
C TRP A 333 31.34 -13.85 3.13
N SER A 334 32.11 -14.94 3.09
CA SER A 334 32.32 -15.81 4.29
C SER A 334 33.08 -15.06 5.38
N LYS A 335 34.10 -14.28 4.98
CA LYS A 335 34.84 -13.43 5.91
C LYS A 335 33.93 -12.39 6.57
N ALA A 336 33.07 -11.73 5.80
CA ALA A 336 32.14 -10.74 6.33
C ALA A 336 31.13 -11.35 7.31
N LEU A 337 30.58 -12.55 7.03
CA LEU A 337 29.72 -13.27 7.98
C LEU A 337 30.45 -13.62 9.28
N ARG A 338 31.71 -14.06 9.20
CA ARG A 338 32.53 -14.35 10.39
C ARG A 338 32.80 -13.10 11.23
N GLU A 339 33.18 -12.00 10.59
CA GLU A 339 33.44 -10.72 11.28
C GLU A 339 32.18 -10.16 11.95
N ALA A 340 31.00 -10.40 11.36
CA ALA A 340 29.72 -10.07 11.98
C ALA A 340 29.25 -11.07 13.06
N GLY A 341 30.03 -12.14 13.34
CA GLY A 341 29.68 -13.14 14.33
C GLY A 341 28.48 -14.01 13.95
N VAL A 342 28.14 -14.11 12.66
CA VAL A 342 27.03 -14.95 12.19
C VAL A 342 27.43 -16.41 12.36
N THR A 343 26.57 -17.18 13.04
CA THR A 343 26.73 -18.63 13.23
C THR A 343 25.62 -19.44 12.57
N LEU A 344 24.50 -18.79 12.24
CA LEU A 344 23.31 -19.38 11.66
C LEU A 344 22.85 -18.56 10.45
N VAL A 345 22.56 -19.26 9.35
CA VAL A 345 22.11 -18.65 8.10
C VAL A 345 20.85 -19.38 7.63
N VAL A 346 19.79 -18.64 7.32
CA VAL A 346 18.50 -19.15 6.84
C VAL A 346 18.21 -18.49 5.49
N LEU A 347 18.18 -19.28 4.41
CA LEU A 347 18.08 -18.76 3.04
C LEU A 347 16.99 -19.46 2.24
N PRO A 348 16.33 -18.75 1.30
CA PRO A 348 15.54 -19.39 0.25
C PRO A 348 16.41 -20.35 -0.56
N ARG A 349 15.80 -21.41 -1.11
CA ARG A 349 16.56 -22.42 -1.89
C ARG A 349 17.24 -21.81 -3.11
N GLU A 350 16.62 -20.80 -3.71
CA GLU A 350 17.07 -20.12 -4.93
C GLU A 350 18.08 -18.99 -4.65
N ALA A 351 18.38 -18.71 -3.38
CA ALA A 351 19.27 -17.61 -3.01
C ALA A 351 20.67 -17.80 -3.62
N PRO A 352 21.28 -16.75 -4.22
CA PRO A 352 22.62 -16.85 -4.79
C PRO A 352 23.67 -17.33 -3.77
N LEU A 353 23.62 -16.80 -2.54
CA LEU A 353 24.49 -17.22 -1.44
C LEU A 353 24.33 -18.71 -1.09
N ALA A 354 23.15 -19.32 -1.26
CA ALA A 354 22.97 -20.74 -0.92
C ALA A 354 23.87 -21.65 -1.75
N ARG A 355 24.07 -21.33 -3.04
CA ARG A 355 24.94 -22.09 -3.94
C ARG A 355 26.41 -22.01 -3.54
N THR A 356 26.88 -20.81 -3.20
CA THR A 356 28.28 -20.61 -2.78
C THR A 356 28.54 -21.18 -1.38
N MET A 357 27.54 -21.16 -0.49
CA MET A 357 27.63 -21.77 0.84
C MET A 357 27.72 -23.29 0.79
N GLN A 358 26.97 -23.97 -0.09
CA GLN A 358 27.06 -25.43 -0.25
C GLN A 358 28.46 -25.90 -0.69
N ALA A 359 29.18 -25.07 -1.43
CA ALA A 359 30.56 -25.33 -1.85
C ALA A 359 31.62 -24.88 -0.81
N SER A 360 31.21 -24.27 0.30
CA SER A 360 32.12 -23.73 1.30
C SER A 360 32.54 -24.79 2.32
N ALA A 361 33.82 -24.78 2.70
CA ALA A 361 34.32 -25.59 3.80
C ALA A 361 34.06 -24.98 5.20
N ASP A 362 33.52 -23.76 5.28
CA ASP A 362 33.27 -23.06 6.55
C ASP A 362 31.85 -23.32 7.11
N TRP A 363 30.93 -23.83 6.28
CA TRP A 363 29.51 -23.92 6.56
C TRP A 363 28.97 -25.32 6.26
N ALA A 364 28.12 -25.84 7.14
CA ALA A 364 27.42 -27.10 6.96
C ALA A 364 25.92 -26.85 6.75
N LEU A 365 25.34 -27.53 5.76
CA LEU A 365 23.89 -27.59 5.61
C LEU A 365 23.31 -28.45 6.73
N TRP A 366 22.53 -27.84 7.63
CA TRP A 366 21.93 -28.49 8.79
C TRP A 366 20.50 -28.96 8.51
N ARG A 367 19.72 -28.17 7.77
CA ARG A 367 18.34 -28.52 7.40
C ARG A 367 17.96 -27.99 6.03
N SER A 368 17.08 -28.71 5.37
CA SER A 368 16.53 -28.38 4.07
C SER A 368 15.04 -28.71 4.06
N ASP A 369 14.18 -27.73 3.76
CA ASP A 369 12.74 -27.93 3.53
C ASP A 369 12.31 -27.26 2.22
N GLU A 370 11.06 -27.45 1.77
CA GLU A 370 10.59 -26.90 0.48
C GLU A 370 10.83 -25.39 0.29
N THR A 371 10.99 -24.62 1.38
CA THR A 371 11.09 -23.15 1.33
C THR A 371 12.49 -22.64 1.71
N ALA A 372 13.19 -23.32 2.61
CA ALA A 372 14.40 -22.80 3.24
C ALA A 372 15.53 -23.83 3.36
N LEU A 373 16.75 -23.30 3.31
CA LEU A 373 17.99 -23.95 3.64
C LEU A 373 18.57 -23.30 4.89
N VAL A 374 18.94 -24.13 5.86
CA VAL A 374 19.54 -23.68 7.11
C VAL A 374 20.98 -24.17 7.17
N PHE A 375 21.90 -23.23 7.26
CA PHE A 375 23.32 -23.51 7.41
C PHE A 375 23.82 -23.09 8.79
N ARG A 376 24.72 -23.90 9.34
CA ARG A 376 25.45 -23.58 10.57
C ARG A 376 26.94 -23.53 10.29
N ARG A 377 27.64 -22.63 10.96
CA ARG A 377 29.10 -22.51 10.84
C ARG A 377 29.77 -23.73 11.47
N LEU A 378 30.68 -24.38 10.76
CA LEU A 378 31.27 -25.68 11.15
C LEU A 378 31.98 -25.67 12.51
N ALA A 379 32.58 -24.53 12.89
CA ALA A 379 33.19 -24.34 14.21
C ALA A 379 32.18 -24.52 15.36
N ASP A 380 30.89 -24.28 15.11
CA ASP A 380 29.81 -24.32 16.11
C ASP A 380 28.89 -25.55 15.95
N VAL A 381 29.16 -26.42 14.96
CA VAL A 381 28.40 -27.67 14.74
C VAL A 381 29.11 -28.84 15.44
N PRO A 382 28.46 -29.54 16.39
CA PRO A 382 28.98 -30.76 17.00
C PRO A 382 29.37 -31.78 15.90
N PRO A 383 30.51 -32.50 16.02
CA PRO A 383 30.97 -33.44 14.99
C PRO A 383 29.92 -34.45 14.53
N GLU A 384 29.04 -34.86 15.44
CA GLU A 384 27.94 -35.81 15.23
C GLU A 384 26.84 -35.27 14.30
N GLN A 385 26.65 -33.94 14.27
CA GLN A 385 25.65 -33.24 13.44
C GLN A 385 26.22 -32.71 12.12
N ARG A 386 27.51 -32.97 11.82
CA ARG A 386 28.16 -32.56 10.57
C ARG A 386 27.81 -33.47 9.39
N ARG A 387 27.18 -34.63 9.65
CA ARG A 387 26.61 -35.49 8.60
C ARG A 387 25.15 -35.12 8.41
N LEU A 388 24.79 -34.77 7.18
CA LEU A 388 23.43 -34.48 6.75
C LEU A 388 22.44 -35.59 7.20
N GLU A 389 21.52 -35.27 8.10
CA GLU A 389 20.20 -35.88 8.08
C GLU A 389 19.49 -35.36 6.82
N GLY A 390 19.57 -36.13 5.73
CA GLY A 390 18.96 -35.75 4.46
C GLY A 390 19.78 -36.06 3.22
N THR A 391 20.49 -37.20 3.17
CA THR A 391 20.54 -37.94 1.92
C THR A 391 19.13 -38.49 1.71
N PRO A 392 18.44 -38.25 0.59
CA PRO A 392 17.23 -39.00 0.30
C PRO A 392 17.65 -40.46 0.13
N THR A 393 17.54 -41.26 1.18
CA THR A 393 17.38 -42.71 1.08
C THR A 393 15.99 -42.97 0.53
N ASP A 394 15.80 -42.63 -0.73
CA ASP A 394 14.78 -43.24 -1.57
C ASP A 394 15.29 -43.12 -3.01
N ALA A 395 16.06 -44.13 -3.43
CA ALA A 395 16.20 -44.45 -4.83
C ALA A 395 14.85 -44.99 -5.31
N ARG A 396 13.84 -44.12 -5.45
CA ARG A 396 12.66 -44.48 -6.24
C ARG A 396 13.04 -44.38 -7.70
N THR A 397 13.30 -45.55 -8.26
CA THR A 397 13.39 -45.82 -9.69
C THR A 397 12.14 -45.26 -10.41
N PRO A 398 12.23 -44.77 -11.65
CA PRO A 398 11.07 -44.25 -12.41
C PRO A 398 9.97 -45.27 -12.78
N ALA A 399 9.85 -46.40 -12.08
CA ALA A 399 8.97 -47.51 -12.43
C ALA A 399 7.63 -47.54 -11.66
N ASP A 400 7.42 -46.70 -10.65
CA ASP A 400 6.22 -46.78 -9.78
C ASP A 400 5.13 -45.74 -10.09
N TYR A 401 5.06 -45.26 -11.32
CA TYR A 401 3.85 -44.62 -11.86
C TYR A 401 3.38 -45.42 -13.08
N GLY A 402 2.74 -46.55 -12.80
CA GLY A 402 1.80 -47.23 -13.70
C GLY A 402 0.38 -46.92 -13.28
#